data_AF-A0A8T0QCR7-F1
#
_entry.id   AF-A0A8T0QCR7-F1
#
_cell.length_a   1.000
_cell.length_b   1.000
_cell.length_c   1.000
_cell.angle_alpha   90.00
_cell.angle_beta   90.00
_cell.angle_gamma   90.00
#
_symmetry.space_group_name_H-M   'P 1'
#
loop_
_entity.id
_entity.type
_entity.pdbx_description
1 polymer ?
#
loop_
_entity_poly.entity_id
_entity_poly.type
_entity_poly.pdbx_seq_one_letter_code
_entity_poly.pdbx_strand_id
1 'polypeptide(L)'
;MPLERAADILFTERMKMNFKEWRDVIVSKPDSHLSGNTECVAGQFQTVFFKMRPAIMLNGFSSHQLQLIQQVLRKNFRDLVYVCTFGEDDTSEKRVVYSDTDEDKILLMKDVQEDLLKSREARIKSAIGIRHVIDLLSSERKLIVGHSCILDIAQMYSKFVGPLPSSIKEFALSIHKIFPHIVDTRHLMSVDQAVQKLMKRKSKSLSSAFSFLCPASDSYAMKPSSLSPVKIEVEGDETKSSCFISGAKHEAGYDAYMTGCVFAQLCTYLDIKFEQLSPQDNLATNNKLQKHINFLSPSWNSGTVIDLSSGMERPEPGYMRRYPASVYDNIVLIWGFMSKVRPKEIKDCISKVLGPGSVISVFSIDSTAVLVQFKKPESVNDFLDLKAVLERTDSAISSLHPLSTLLEGGQTRAAKYDTYRDICSSSESKYLFADQAEAVCATSENQLQENVDDNLISGVHQSILDGTVLASVNKGDGTKSGSKNEGDADITCQHILDALHNGRALNGRRMRS
;
A
#
# COMPACT_ATOMS: atom_id res chain seq x y z
N MET A 1 -12.01 -30.37 29.89
CA MET A 1 -11.19 -31.50 29.42
C MET A 1 -11.30 -32.59 30.46
N PRO A 2 -11.92 -33.74 30.14
CA PRO A 2 -11.79 -34.92 30.99
C PRO A 2 -10.32 -35.35 30.99
N LEU A 3 -9.77 -35.72 32.15
CA LEU A 3 -8.42 -36.28 32.26
C LEU A 3 -8.48 -37.73 31.77
N GLU A 4 -8.41 -37.94 30.46
CA GLU A 4 -8.60 -39.27 29.86
C GLU A 4 -7.33 -40.12 29.86
N ARG A 5 -6.15 -39.51 30.00
CA ARG A 5 -4.86 -40.20 29.95
C ARG A 5 -4.25 -40.34 31.34
N ALA A 6 -3.81 -41.55 31.69
CA ALA A 6 -3.11 -41.84 32.94
C ALA A 6 -1.88 -40.93 33.16
N ALA A 7 -1.18 -40.56 32.08
CA ALA A 7 -0.06 -39.64 32.12
C ALA A 7 -0.44 -38.23 32.61
N ASP A 8 -1.63 -37.72 32.21
CA ASP A 8 -2.10 -36.41 32.63
C ASP A 8 -2.51 -36.41 34.11
N ILE A 9 -3.11 -37.51 34.57
CA ILE A 9 -3.46 -37.70 36.00
C ILE A 9 -2.18 -37.68 36.85
N LEU A 10 -1.17 -38.48 36.47
CA LEU A 10 0.12 -38.52 37.17
C LEU A 10 0.83 -37.16 37.12
N PHE A 11 0.78 -36.45 35.99
CA PHE A 11 1.34 -35.12 35.86
C PHE A 11 0.63 -34.11 36.77
N THR A 12 -0.69 -34.06 36.75
CA THR A 12 -1.47 -33.12 37.58
C THR A 12 -1.29 -33.35 39.08
N GLU A 13 -1.28 -34.61 39.54
CA GLU A 13 -1.00 -34.92 40.95
C GLU A 13 0.43 -34.54 41.35
N ARG A 14 1.42 -34.77 40.46
CA ARG A 14 2.80 -34.30 40.69
C ARG A 14 2.87 -32.77 40.83
N MET A 15 2.28 -32.04 39.89
CA MET A 15 2.26 -30.57 39.93
C MET A 15 1.58 -30.05 41.21
N LYS A 16 0.48 -30.69 41.61
CA LYS A 16 -0.24 -30.36 42.85
C LYS A 16 0.63 -30.58 44.09
N MET A 17 1.38 -31.68 44.18
CA MET A 17 2.30 -31.90 45.30
C MET A 17 3.42 -30.85 45.30
N ASN A 18 4.04 -30.58 44.15
CA ASN A 18 5.13 -29.61 44.03
C ASN A 18 4.70 -28.19 44.44
N PHE A 19 3.55 -27.71 43.94
CA PHE A 19 3.04 -26.38 44.31
C PHE A 19 2.62 -26.30 45.78
N LYS A 20 2.10 -27.40 46.35
CA LYS A 20 1.78 -27.46 47.78
C LYS A 20 3.04 -27.35 48.64
N GLU A 21 4.08 -28.13 48.32
CA GLU A 21 5.34 -28.10 49.05
C GLU A 21 5.98 -26.70 48.99
N TRP A 22 6.04 -26.09 47.80
CA TRP A 22 6.58 -24.73 47.65
C TRP A 22 5.78 -23.68 48.43
N ARG A 23 4.43 -23.75 48.36
CA ARG A 23 3.54 -22.87 49.12
C ARG A 23 3.75 -23.01 50.63
N ASP A 24 3.84 -24.24 51.14
CA ASP A 24 4.01 -24.51 52.56
C ASP A 24 5.37 -23.97 53.08
N VAL A 25 6.41 -23.98 52.24
CA VAL A 25 7.71 -23.34 52.53
C VAL A 25 7.57 -21.82 52.65
N ILE A 26 6.84 -21.17 51.75
CA ILE A 26 6.63 -19.71 51.79
C ILE A 26 5.84 -19.30 53.04
N VAL A 27 4.75 -20.01 53.34
CA VAL A 27 3.88 -19.69 54.48
C VAL A 27 4.60 -19.92 55.81
N SER A 28 5.48 -20.92 55.91
CA SER A 28 6.19 -21.24 57.15
C SER A 28 7.39 -20.36 57.45
N LYS A 29 7.95 -19.64 56.46
CA LYS A 29 9.14 -18.78 56.63
C LYS A 29 9.04 -17.47 55.84
N PRO A 30 8.39 -16.43 56.39
CA PRO A 30 8.27 -15.12 55.73
C PRO A 30 9.61 -14.37 55.59
N ASP A 31 10.50 -14.50 56.59
CA ASP A 31 11.68 -13.63 56.74
C ASP A 31 13.03 -14.25 56.34
N SER A 32 13.06 -15.52 55.89
CA SER A 32 14.30 -16.10 55.39
C SER A 32 14.46 -15.75 53.91
N HIS A 33 15.50 -14.99 53.57
CA HIS A 33 15.97 -14.80 52.19
C HIS A 33 15.81 -16.12 51.41
N LEU A 34 14.90 -16.13 50.43
CA LEU A 34 14.64 -17.23 49.47
C LEU A 34 15.83 -17.41 48.51
N SER A 35 17.06 -17.41 49.05
CA SER A 35 18.33 -17.70 48.38
C SER A 35 18.66 -19.20 48.39
N GLY A 36 17.77 -20.05 48.90
CA GLY A 36 17.91 -21.50 48.77
C GLY A 36 17.25 -21.94 47.47
N ASN A 37 18.05 -22.23 46.44
CA ASN A 37 17.62 -23.03 45.29
C ASN A 37 16.90 -24.29 45.80
N THR A 38 15.57 -24.26 45.82
CA THR A 38 14.79 -25.50 45.85
C THR A 38 14.81 -26.01 44.42
N GLU A 39 15.96 -26.53 43.99
CA GLU A 39 16.13 -27.21 42.71
C GLU A 39 15.29 -28.50 42.75
N CYS A 40 14.00 -28.37 42.50
CA CYS A 40 13.12 -29.52 42.30
C CYS A 40 13.20 -29.92 40.81
N VAL A 41 13.80 -31.09 40.59
CA VAL A 41 13.81 -31.93 39.38
C VAL A 41 13.99 -31.15 38.05
N ALA A 42 15.23 -31.13 37.57
CA ALA A 42 15.61 -30.79 36.19
C ALA A 42 15.37 -29.34 35.73
N GLY A 43 15.50 -28.33 36.61
CA GLY A 43 15.52 -26.91 36.22
C GLY A 43 14.20 -26.35 35.66
N GLN A 44 13.09 -27.09 35.80
CA GLN A 44 11.76 -26.71 35.32
C GLN A 44 11.08 -25.65 36.19
N PHE A 45 11.49 -25.55 37.46
CA PHE A 45 10.99 -24.59 38.42
C PHE A 45 12.15 -23.75 38.96
N GLN A 46 12.00 -22.43 38.89
CA GLN A 46 12.94 -21.50 39.50
C GLN A 46 12.16 -20.50 40.36
N THR A 47 12.45 -20.46 41.66
CA THR A 47 11.87 -19.47 42.56
C THR A 47 12.45 -18.09 42.25
N VAL A 48 11.58 -17.12 42.02
CA VAL A 48 11.88 -15.73 41.68
C VAL A 48 10.94 -14.80 42.44
N PHE A 49 11.19 -13.50 42.37
CA PHE A 49 10.21 -12.51 42.82
C PHE A 49 9.54 -11.85 41.61
N PHE A 50 8.23 -11.66 41.68
CA PHE A 50 7.46 -10.90 40.70
C PHE A 50 6.66 -9.82 41.41
N LYS A 51 6.97 -8.54 41.14
CA LYS A 51 6.34 -7.38 41.80
C LYS A 51 6.30 -7.53 43.33
N MET A 52 7.47 -7.82 43.92
CA MET A 52 7.68 -8.07 45.37
C MET A 52 6.97 -9.30 45.95
N ARG A 53 6.36 -10.16 45.11
CA ARG A 53 5.71 -11.40 45.55
C ARG A 53 6.55 -12.62 45.21
N PRO A 54 6.61 -13.65 46.08
CA PRO A 54 7.21 -14.92 45.75
C PRO A 54 6.54 -15.55 44.52
N ALA A 55 7.33 -16.02 43.57
CA ALA A 55 6.84 -16.64 42.36
C ALA A 55 7.72 -17.81 41.91
N ILE A 56 7.15 -18.73 41.14
CA ILE A 56 7.88 -19.78 40.45
C ILE A 56 7.83 -19.50 38.95
N MET A 57 8.98 -19.47 38.29
CA MET A 57 9.08 -19.49 36.84
C MET A 57 8.94 -20.92 36.31
N LEU A 58 8.10 -21.08 35.28
CA LEU A 58 7.76 -22.35 34.65
C LEU A 58 8.53 -22.51 33.33
N ASN A 59 9.57 -23.33 33.34
CA ASN A 59 10.45 -23.57 32.18
C ASN A 59 10.27 -24.96 31.59
N GLY A 60 10.31 -25.08 30.26
CA GLY A 60 10.32 -26.37 29.57
C GLY A 60 8.99 -27.12 29.50
N PHE A 61 7.86 -26.47 29.80
CA PHE A 61 6.52 -27.07 29.70
C PHE A 61 5.88 -26.83 28.33
N SER A 62 5.19 -27.85 27.81
CA SER A 62 4.37 -27.72 26.59
C SER A 62 3.09 -26.92 26.85
N SER A 63 2.45 -26.42 25.80
CA SER A 63 1.16 -25.71 25.89
C SER A 63 0.07 -26.56 26.58
N HIS A 64 0.05 -27.88 26.34
CA HIS A 64 -0.87 -28.80 27.00
C HIS A 64 -0.58 -28.91 28.51
N GLN A 65 0.69 -29.08 28.89
CA GLN A 65 1.11 -29.15 30.30
C GLN A 65 0.80 -27.85 31.05
N LEU A 66 1.00 -26.68 30.42
CA LEU A 66 0.65 -25.39 31.01
C LEU A 66 -0.86 -25.24 31.25
N GLN A 67 -1.70 -25.76 30.35
CA GLN A 67 -3.15 -25.80 30.57
C GLN A 67 -3.53 -26.70 31.75
N LEU A 68 -2.88 -27.86 31.89
CA LEU A 68 -3.06 -28.75 33.04
C LEU A 68 -2.62 -28.08 34.34
N ILE A 69 -1.47 -27.39 34.35
CA ILE A 69 -0.99 -26.59 35.50
C ILE A 69 -2.02 -25.53 35.88
N GLN A 70 -2.55 -24.76 34.93
CA GLN A 70 -3.60 -23.77 35.21
C GLN A 70 -4.86 -24.41 35.84
N GLN A 71 -5.24 -25.61 35.39
CA GLN A 71 -6.37 -26.33 35.99
C GLN A 71 -6.10 -26.76 37.43
N VAL A 72 -4.90 -27.29 37.71
CA VAL A 72 -4.46 -27.67 39.06
C VAL A 72 -4.49 -26.45 39.98
N LEU A 73 -3.91 -25.33 39.53
CA LEU A 73 -3.90 -24.08 40.30
C LEU A 73 -5.32 -23.62 40.64
N ARG A 74 -6.21 -23.54 39.65
CA ARG A 74 -7.60 -23.09 39.85
C ARG A 74 -8.43 -24.00 40.77
N LYS A 75 -8.19 -25.32 40.77
CA LYS A 75 -8.97 -26.29 41.54
C LYS A 75 -8.46 -26.46 42.97
N ASN A 76 -7.15 -26.35 43.18
CA ASN A 76 -6.51 -26.78 44.42
C ASN A 76 -5.95 -25.63 45.25
N PHE A 77 -5.75 -24.44 44.67
CA PHE A 77 -5.08 -23.31 45.34
C PHE A 77 -5.86 -22.01 45.12
N ARG A 78 -6.14 -21.27 46.20
CA ARG A 78 -6.83 -19.97 46.12
C ARG A 78 -5.87 -18.80 45.97
N ASP A 79 -4.69 -18.97 46.54
CA ASP A 79 -3.59 -18.05 46.76
C ASP A 79 -2.44 -18.20 45.76
N LEU A 80 -2.55 -19.13 44.80
CA LEU A 80 -1.60 -19.26 43.70
C LEU A 80 -2.23 -18.80 42.40
N VAL A 81 -1.58 -17.83 41.75
CA VAL A 81 -2.06 -17.18 40.53
C VAL A 81 -1.11 -17.49 39.38
N TYR A 82 -1.65 -18.04 38.29
CA TYR A 82 -0.90 -18.21 37.06
C TYR A 82 -0.80 -16.87 36.31
N VAL A 83 0.41 -16.45 35.98
CA VAL A 83 0.71 -15.21 35.27
C VAL A 83 1.54 -15.52 34.03
N CYS A 84 1.15 -14.94 32.89
CA CYS A 84 1.92 -15.00 31.65
C CYS A 84 2.28 -13.58 31.23
N THR A 85 3.56 -13.29 31.08
CA THR A 85 4.08 -12.02 30.57
C THR A 85 4.88 -12.27 29.30
N PHE A 86 5.17 -11.20 28.54
CA PHE A 86 6.02 -11.26 27.36
C PHE A 86 7.30 -10.46 27.65
N GLY A 87 8.46 -11.09 27.47
CA GLY A 87 9.75 -10.43 27.55
C GLY A 87 10.03 -9.55 26.32
N GLU A 88 11.17 -8.85 26.34
CA GLU A 88 11.58 -7.93 25.25
C GLU A 88 11.74 -8.64 23.90
N ASP A 89 12.07 -9.93 23.91
CA ASP A 89 12.26 -10.76 22.71
C ASP A 89 10.96 -11.42 22.19
N ASP A 90 9.77 -10.97 22.65
CA ASP A 90 8.45 -11.60 22.42
C ASP A 90 8.37 -13.06 22.94
N THR A 91 9.31 -13.43 23.80
CA THR A 91 9.32 -14.71 24.50
C THR A 91 8.29 -14.68 25.63
N SER A 92 7.40 -15.66 25.64
CA SER A 92 6.38 -15.75 26.70
C SER A 92 6.98 -16.39 27.96
N GLU A 93 6.94 -15.65 29.06
CA GLU A 93 7.39 -16.10 30.37
C GLU A 93 6.18 -16.47 31.23
N LYS A 94 6.19 -17.67 31.79
CA LYS A 94 5.06 -18.23 32.55
C LYS A 94 5.47 -18.37 33.99
N ARG A 95 4.64 -17.88 34.90
CA ARG A 95 4.92 -17.89 36.33
C ARG A 95 3.70 -18.30 37.14
N VAL A 96 3.94 -18.81 38.34
CA VAL A 96 2.94 -18.99 39.39
C VAL A 96 3.32 -18.08 40.54
N VAL A 97 2.47 -17.13 40.88
CA VAL A 97 2.73 -16.10 41.88
C VAL A 97 1.88 -16.37 43.11
N TYR A 98 2.48 -16.29 44.30
CA TYR A 98 1.76 -16.36 45.56
C TYR A 98 1.10 -15.01 45.86
N SER A 99 -0.16 -15.04 46.31
CA SER A 99 -0.92 -13.88 46.78
C SER A 99 -1.49 -14.16 48.16
N ASP A 100 -1.21 -13.27 49.11
CA ASP A 100 -1.51 -13.52 50.53
C ASP A 100 -3.00 -13.32 50.89
N THR A 101 -3.65 -12.36 50.24
CA THR A 101 -5.08 -12.05 50.41
C THR A 101 -5.81 -11.95 49.07
N ASP A 102 -7.15 -11.99 49.10
CA ASP A 102 -7.96 -11.76 47.90
C ASP A 102 -7.77 -10.34 47.35
N GLU A 103 -7.54 -9.33 48.22
CA GLU A 103 -7.18 -7.97 47.80
C GLU A 103 -5.82 -7.92 47.10
N ASP A 104 -4.81 -8.62 47.64
CA ASP A 104 -3.48 -8.69 47.03
C ASP A 104 -3.52 -9.37 45.65
N LYS A 105 -4.33 -10.43 45.52
CA LYS A 105 -4.61 -11.10 44.26
C LYS A 105 -5.26 -10.18 43.24
N ILE A 106 -6.24 -9.38 43.65
CA ILE A 106 -6.88 -8.38 42.77
C ILE A 106 -5.84 -7.35 42.31
N LEU A 107 -4.97 -6.88 43.21
CA LEU A 107 -3.93 -5.92 42.90
C LEU A 107 -2.90 -6.50 41.91
N LEU A 108 -2.44 -7.73 42.15
CA LEU A 108 -1.57 -8.47 41.23
C LEU A 108 -2.19 -8.61 39.83
N MET A 109 -3.46 -8.98 39.74
CA MET A 109 -4.13 -9.14 38.44
C MET A 109 -4.26 -7.81 37.71
N LYS A 110 -4.53 -6.71 38.43
CA LYS A 110 -4.55 -5.35 37.86
C LYS A 110 -3.17 -4.96 37.32
N ASP A 111 -2.13 -5.20 38.11
CA ASP A 111 -0.73 -4.93 37.76
C ASP A 111 -0.29 -5.72 36.52
N VAL A 112 -0.67 -6.99 36.40
CA VAL A 112 -0.36 -7.83 35.23
C VAL A 112 -1.10 -7.33 34.00
N GLN A 113 -2.38 -6.97 34.15
CA GLN A 113 -3.18 -6.43 33.05
C GLN A 113 -2.60 -5.12 32.52
N GLU A 114 -2.13 -4.25 33.41
CA GLU A 114 -1.48 -2.98 33.03
C GLU A 114 -0.18 -3.21 32.26
N ASP A 115 0.67 -4.14 32.70
CA ASP A 115 1.90 -4.50 31.98
C ASP A 115 1.60 -5.07 30.58
N LEU A 116 0.58 -5.92 30.46
CA LEU A 116 0.15 -6.50 29.19
C LEU A 116 -0.37 -5.41 28.23
N LEU A 117 -1.13 -4.45 28.74
CA LEU A 117 -1.60 -3.30 27.96
C LEU A 117 -0.43 -2.44 27.49
N LYS A 118 0.49 -2.07 28.39
CA LYS A 118 1.71 -1.31 28.07
C LYS A 118 2.57 -2.01 27.02
N SER A 119 2.79 -3.32 27.17
CA SER A 119 3.53 -4.13 26.20
C SER A 119 2.83 -4.18 24.84
N ARG A 120 1.50 -4.39 24.83
CA ARG A 120 0.71 -4.36 23.58
C ARG A 120 0.78 -2.99 22.89
N GLU A 121 0.66 -1.90 23.64
CA GLU A 121 0.77 -0.54 23.11
C GLU A 121 2.15 -0.28 22.52
N ALA A 122 3.23 -0.69 23.21
CA ALA A 122 4.59 -0.56 22.71
C ALA A 122 4.79 -1.33 21.39
N ARG A 123 4.24 -2.57 21.31
CA ARG A 123 4.26 -3.37 20.07
C ARG A 123 3.51 -2.70 18.93
N ILE A 124 2.33 -2.15 19.20
CA ILE A 124 1.56 -1.40 18.20
C ILE A 124 2.37 -0.19 17.73
N LYS A 125 2.89 0.62 18.65
CA LYS A 125 3.70 1.81 18.33
C LYS A 125 4.93 1.48 17.47
N SER A 126 5.59 0.36 17.75
CA SER A 126 6.70 -0.14 16.94
C SER A 126 6.25 -0.64 15.56
N ALA A 127 5.09 -1.30 15.47
CA ALA A 127 4.57 -1.85 14.22
C ALA A 127 4.07 -0.79 13.23
N ILE A 128 3.69 0.42 13.69
CA ILE A 128 3.25 1.53 12.83
C ILE A 128 4.35 1.92 11.82
N GLY A 129 5.62 1.95 12.23
CA GLY A 129 6.76 2.18 11.35
C GLY A 129 6.68 3.49 10.57
N ILE A 130 6.86 3.42 9.23
CA ILE A 130 6.91 4.60 8.36
C ILE A 130 5.61 5.41 8.31
N ARG A 131 4.48 4.84 8.74
CA ARG A 131 3.21 5.57 8.82
C ARG A 131 3.32 6.80 9.74
N HIS A 132 4.20 6.76 10.75
CA HIS A 132 4.51 7.94 11.58
C HIS A 132 4.98 9.15 10.75
N VAL A 133 5.74 8.93 9.67
CA VAL A 133 6.16 10.00 8.74
C VAL A 133 4.97 10.58 7.98
N ILE A 134 4.05 9.72 7.54
CA ILE A 134 2.84 10.15 6.81
C ILE A 134 1.92 10.96 7.73
N ASP A 135 1.75 10.53 8.98
CA ASP A 135 0.95 11.25 9.97
C ASP A 135 1.56 12.61 10.29
N LEU A 136 2.89 12.69 10.46
CA LEU A 136 3.60 13.96 10.63
C LEU A 136 3.44 14.89 9.41
N LEU A 137 3.60 14.38 8.19
CA LEU A 137 3.38 15.19 6.99
C LEU A 137 1.94 15.72 6.92
N SER A 138 0.96 14.94 7.38
CA SER A 138 -0.44 15.35 7.39
C SER A 138 -0.73 16.40 8.47
N SER A 139 -0.14 16.28 9.66
CA SER A 139 -0.31 17.23 10.76
C SER A 139 0.33 18.60 10.47
N GLU A 140 1.50 18.59 9.83
CA GLU A 140 2.26 19.80 9.49
C GLU A 140 1.57 20.67 8.42
N ARG A 141 0.68 20.09 7.61
CA ARG A 141 -0.11 20.80 6.58
C ARG A 141 0.75 21.62 5.59
N LYS A 142 2.04 21.30 5.48
CA LYS A 142 3.00 21.95 4.58
C LYS A 142 2.73 21.62 3.11
N LEU A 143 3.27 22.45 2.22
CA LEU A 143 3.21 22.23 0.78
C LEU A 143 3.99 20.96 0.40
N ILE A 144 3.33 20.02 -0.26
CA ILE A 144 3.95 18.82 -0.85
C ILE A 144 4.13 19.05 -2.35
N VAL A 145 5.33 18.79 -2.84
CA VAL A 145 5.68 18.97 -4.25
C VAL A 145 5.95 17.61 -4.87
N GLY A 146 5.34 17.34 -6.01
CA GLY A 146 5.55 16.13 -6.79
C GLY A 146 5.71 16.40 -8.28
N HIS A 147 6.03 15.37 -9.06
CA HIS A 147 6.11 15.44 -10.51
C HIS A 147 5.33 14.28 -11.14
N SER A 148 4.16 14.55 -11.73
CA SER A 148 3.22 13.50 -12.14
C SER A 148 2.84 12.55 -10.99
N CYS A 149 2.61 13.08 -9.80
CA CYS A 149 2.61 12.32 -8.55
C CYS A 149 1.27 11.64 -8.19
N ILE A 150 0.31 11.56 -9.11
CA ILE A 150 -1.00 10.94 -8.84
C ILE A 150 -0.86 9.47 -8.40
N LEU A 151 0.05 8.73 -9.04
CA LEU A 151 0.31 7.33 -8.70
C LEU A 151 1.09 7.20 -7.39
N ASP A 152 2.05 8.08 -7.13
CA ASP A 152 2.78 8.11 -5.87
C ASP A 152 1.81 8.31 -4.69
N ILE A 153 0.86 9.25 -4.86
CA ILE A 153 -0.18 9.55 -3.87
C ILE A 153 -1.15 8.36 -3.74
N ALA A 154 -1.57 7.73 -4.84
CA ALA A 154 -2.45 6.56 -4.78
C ALA A 154 -1.78 5.36 -4.06
N GLN A 155 -0.50 5.10 -4.35
CA GLN A 155 0.27 4.05 -3.68
C GLN A 155 0.43 4.37 -2.19
N MET A 156 0.84 5.59 -1.85
CA MET A 156 0.92 6.06 -0.46
C MET A 156 -0.41 5.85 0.27
N TYR A 157 -1.53 6.23 -0.35
CA TYR A 157 -2.86 6.06 0.23
C TYR A 157 -3.16 4.58 0.48
N SER A 158 -2.96 3.72 -0.52
CA SER A 158 -3.24 2.28 -0.43
C SER A 158 -2.44 1.56 0.66
N LYS A 159 -1.21 2.01 0.92
CA LYS A 159 -0.29 1.36 1.86
C LYS A 159 -0.42 1.92 3.27
N PHE A 160 -0.67 3.22 3.39
CA PHE A 160 -0.57 3.91 4.67
C PHE A 160 -1.90 4.43 5.15
N VAL A 161 -2.88 4.72 4.30
CA VAL A 161 -4.17 5.31 4.73
C VAL A 161 -5.27 4.25 4.79
N GLY A 162 -5.47 3.50 3.71
CA GLY A 162 -6.54 2.51 3.58
C GLY A 162 -6.75 2.07 2.13
N PRO A 163 -7.74 1.21 1.85
CA PRO A 163 -8.06 0.80 0.48
C PRO A 163 -8.45 2.01 -0.37
N LEU A 164 -8.02 2.04 -1.64
CA LEU A 164 -8.36 3.12 -2.56
C LEU A 164 -9.89 3.27 -2.66
N PRO A 165 -10.44 4.50 -2.58
CA PRO A 165 -11.87 4.72 -2.68
C PRO A 165 -12.44 4.28 -4.03
N SER A 166 -13.73 3.92 -4.04
CA SER A 166 -14.44 3.44 -5.23
C SER A 166 -14.60 4.49 -6.33
N SER A 167 -14.43 5.77 -6.01
CA SER A 167 -14.55 6.87 -6.98
C SER A 167 -13.38 7.84 -6.90
N ILE A 168 -13.04 8.43 -8.05
CA ILE A 168 -11.99 9.46 -8.12
C ILE A 168 -12.32 10.68 -7.26
N LYS A 169 -13.62 10.98 -7.09
CA LYS A 169 -14.11 12.08 -6.26
C LYS A 169 -13.83 11.84 -4.78
N GLU A 170 -14.14 10.66 -4.27
CA GLU A 170 -13.84 10.29 -2.88
C GLU A 170 -12.34 10.23 -2.62
N PHE A 171 -11.58 9.69 -3.57
CA PHE A 171 -10.11 9.69 -3.53
C PHE A 171 -9.56 11.12 -3.42
N ALA A 172 -9.97 12.01 -4.31
CA ALA A 172 -9.56 13.40 -4.34
C ALA A 172 -9.86 14.14 -3.03
N LEU A 173 -11.10 14.05 -2.54
CA LEU A 173 -11.51 14.69 -1.28
C LEU A 173 -10.78 14.10 -0.06
N SER A 174 -10.53 12.79 -0.06
CA SER A 174 -9.77 12.13 1.01
C SER A 174 -8.32 12.59 1.03
N ILE A 175 -7.67 12.68 -0.13
CA ILE A 175 -6.31 13.22 -0.24
C ILE A 175 -6.26 14.67 0.20
N HIS A 176 -7.20 15.52 -0.25
CA HIS A 176 -7.22 16.91 0.13
C HIS A 176 -7.39 17.11 1.66
N LYS A 177 -8.14 16.21 2.32
CA LYS A 177 -8.25 16.21 3.79
C LYS A 177 -6.92 15.92 4.48
N ILE A 178 -6.14 14.97 3.95
CA ILE A 178 -4.85 14.53 4.51
C ILE A 178 -3.74 15.53 4.19
N PHE A 179 -3.65 15.94 2.93
CA PHE A 179 -2.66 16.85 2.38
C PHE A 179 -3.37 17.99 1.63
N PRO A 180 -3.63 19.12 2.31
CA PRO A 180 -4.42 20.21 1.73
C PRO A 180 -3.66 21.05 0.70
N HIS A 181 -2.35 20.88 0.59
CA HIS A 181 -1.50 21.68 -0.30
C HIS A 181 -0.56 20.77 -1.10
N ILE A 182 -0.97 20.40 -2.32
CA ILE A 182 -0.13 19.61 -3.24
C ILE A 182 0.12 20.39 -4.52
N VAL A 183 1.37 20.43 -4.99
CA VAL A 183 1.72 20.97 -6.30
C VAL A 183 2.36 19.88 -7.15
N ASP A 184 1.78 19.66 -8.33
CA ASP A 184 2.40 18.85 -9.38
C ASP A 184 3.17 19.77 -10.33
N THR A 185 4.50 19.67 -10.31
CA THR A 185 5.40 20.46 -11.16
C THR A 185 5.11 20.26 -12.65
N ARG A 186 4.65 19.07 -13.05
CA ARG A 186 4.29 18.82 -14.45
C ARG A 186 3.01 19.54 -14.83
N HIS A 187 2.03 19.56 -13.94
CA HIS A 187 0.83 20.37 -14.13
C HIS A 187 1.19 21.85 -14.22
N LEU A 188 2.02 22.35 -13.30
CA LEU A 188 2.48 23.74 -13.28
C LEU A 188 3.15 24.15 -14.60
N MET A 189 4.03 23.31 -15.14
CA MET A 189 4.65 23.50 -16.46
C MET A 189 3.66 23.45 -17.63
N SER A 190 2.48 22.89 -17.40
CA SER A 190 1.47 22.69 -18.43
C SER A 190 0.41 23.77 -18.46
N VAL A 191 0.19 24.54 -17.39
CA VAL A 191 -0.91 25.53 -17.34
C VAL A 191 -0.45 26.98 -17.22
N ASP A 192 0.71 27.26 -16.62
CA ASP A 192 1.17 28.63 -16.48
C ASP A 192 1.67 29.20 -17.82
N GLN A 193 1.23 30.41 -18.18
CA GLN A 193 1.54 31.00 -19.49
C GLN A 193 3.02 31.38 -19.64
N ALA A 194 3.68 31.83 -18.56
CA ALA A 194 5.10 32.19 -18.60
C ALA A 194 5.94 30.92 -18.74
N VAL A 195 5.61 29.87 -18.00
CA VAL A 195 6.30 28.58 -18.04
C VAL A 195 6.00 27.83 -19.35
N GLN A 196 4.77 27.85 -19.88
CA GLN A 196 4.44 27.22 -21.16
C GLN A 196 5.25 27.82 -22.32
N LYS A 197 5.47 29.14 -22.32
CA LYS A 197 6.31 29.82 -23.32
C LYS A 197 7.76 29.34 -23.24
N LEU A 198 8.27 29.20 -22.01
CA LEU A 198 9.62 28.69 -21.74
C LEU A 198 9.78 27.21 -22.17
N MET A 199 8.81 26.37 -21.83
CA MET A 199 8.81 24.92 -22.08
C MET A 199 8.32 24.55 -23.49
N LYS A 200 8.11 25.53 -24.38
CA LYS A 200 7.57 25.31 -25.72
C LYS A 200 8.50 24.36 -26.51
N ARG A 201 7.95 23.22 -26.96
CA ARG A 201 8.66 22.15 -27.68
C ARG A 201 9.74 21.41 -26.86
N LYS A 202 9.74 21.55 -25.53
CA LYS A 202 10.62 20.79 -24.62
C LYS A 202 9.87 19.63 -23.98
N SER A 203 10.59 18.59 -23.59
CA SER A 203 10.01 17.49 -22.82
C SER A 203 9.63 18.00 -21.42
N LYS A 204 8.49 17.54 -20.92
CA LYS A 204 8.03 17.80 -19.55
C LYS A 204 8.40 16.66 -18.60
N SER A 205 9.27 15.74 -19.01
CA SER A 205 9.82 14.71 -18.11
C SER A 205 10.71 15.37 -17.06
N LEU A 206 10.74 14.79 -15.85
CA LEU A 206 11.54 15.32 -14.74
C LEU A 206 13.00 15.54 -15.13
N SER A 207 13.65 14.55 -15.73
CA SER A 207 15.04 14.63 -16.18
C SER A 207 15.28 15.79 -17.16
N SER A 208 14.41 15.93 -18.18
CA SER A 208 14.55 17.01 -19.17
C SER A 208 14.25 18.38 -18.56
N ALA A 209 13.28 18.47 -17.65
CA ALA A 209 12.95 19.71 -16.96
C ALA A 209 14.11 20.13 -16.05
N PHE A 210 14.68 19.18 -15.30
CA PHE A 210 15.82 19.41 -14.42
C PHE A 210 17.06 19.86 -15.20
N SER A 211 17.47 19.14 -16.26
CA SER A 211 18.62 19.54 -17.08
C SER A 211 18.45 20.90 -17.76
N PHE A 212 17.20 21.31 -18.04
CA PHE A 212 16.91 22.58 -18.70
C PHE A 212 16.81 23.76 -17.72
N LEU A 213 16.16 23.56 -16.55
CA LEU A 213 15.92 24.60 -15.56
C LEU A 213 17.04 24.74 -14.54
N CYS A 214 17.80 23.67 -14.30
CA CYS A 214 18.89 23.60 -13.32
C CYS A 214 20.24 23.26 -14.01
N PRO A 215 20.74 24.08 -14.95
CA PRO A 215 22.05 23.83 -15.53
C PRO A 215 23.14 23.93 -14.45
N ALA A 216 24.11 23.02 -14.47
CA ALA A 216 25.24 23.05 -13.55
C ALA A 216 25.96 24.41 -13.63
N SER A 217 26.27 24.96 -12.45
CA SER A 217 26.85 26.28 -12.22
C SER A 217 28.18 26.56 -12.96
N ASP A 218 28.75 25.56 -13.64
CA ASP A 218 30.05 25.63 -14.31
C ASP A 218 29.99 25.80 -15.84
N SER A 219 28.81 25.79 -16.46
CA SER A 219 28.73 26.00 -17.92
C SER A 219 28.67 27.48 -18.30
N TYR A 220 29.84 28.05 -18.59
CA TYR A 220 30.09 29.42 -19.09
C TYR A 220 29.44 29.76 -20.46
N ALA A 221 28.40 29.06 -20.90
CA ALA A 221 27.87 29.21 -22.24
C ALA A 221 26.37 28.93 -22.35
N MET A 222 25.52 29.71 -21.67
CA MET A 222 24.17 29.98 -22.17
C MET A 222 23.73 31.41 -21.84
N LYS A 223 23.07 32.05 -22.80
CA LYS A 223 22.57 33.42 -22.72
C LYS A 223 21.72 33.61 -21.46
N PRO A 224 21.83 34.75 -20.77
CA PRO A 224 21.08 35.00 -19.55
C PRO A 224 19.58 34.96 -19.88
N SER A 225 18.87 33.96 -19.37
CA SER A 225 17.49 34.18 -18.98
C SER A 225 17.50 35.35 -18.00
N SER A 226 16.58 36.31 -18.15
CA SER A 226 16.56 37.59 -17.41
C SER A 226 16.34 37.46 -15.89
N LEU A 227 16.32 36.24 -15.35
CA LEU A 227 16.07 35.91 -13.95
C LEU A 227 17.28 35.15 -13.41
N SER A 228 17.81 35.59 -12.26
CA SER A 228 18.84 34.87 -11.53
C SER A 228 18.29 33.53 -11.04
N PRO A 229 18.93 32.39 -11.36
CA PRO A 229 18.46 31.08 -10.91
C PRO A 229 18.54 30.97 -9.38
N VAL A 230 17.60 30.22 -8.79
CA VAL A 230 17.63 29.95 -7.34
C VAL A 230 18.87 29.12 -7.01
N LYS A 231 19.68 29.60 -6.06
CA LYS A 231 20.81 28.84 -5.53
C LYS A 231 20.27 27.79 -4.54
N ILE A 232 20.59 26.53 -4.79
CA ILE A 232 20.16 25.40 -3.97
C ILE A 232 21.41 24.83 -3.31
N GLU A 233 21.44 24.87 -1.98
CA GLU A 233 22.52 24.31 -1.18
C GLU A 233 22.01 23.04 -0.51
N VAL A 234 22.79 21.96 -0.60
CA VAL A 234 22.46 20.68 0.05
C VAL A 234 23.27 20.62 1.33
N GLU A 235 22.59 20.66 2.47
CA GLU A 235 23.21 20.50 3.78
C GLU A 235 23.50 19.01 4.02
N GLY A 236 24.74 18.58 3.77
CA GLY A 236 25.15 17.17 3.93
C GLY A 236 26.65 16.91 3.74
N ASP A 237 27.13 15.83 4.37
CA ASP A 237 28.51 15.35 4.29
C ASP A 237 28.86 14.90 2.85
N GLU A 238 30.05 15.25 2.34
CA GLU A 238 30.42 15.11 0.91
C GLU A 238 30.27 13.67 0.35
N THR A 239 30.28 12.67 1.24
CA THR A 239 30.07 11.26 0.92
C THR A 239 28.63 10.95 0.47
N LYS A 240 27.60 11.62 1.00
CA LYS A 240 26.20 11.46 0.56
C LYS A 240 25.95 12.15 -0.78
N SER A 241 26.66 13.25 -1.05
CA SER A 241 26.62 14.00 -2.32
C SER A 241 27.03 13.13 -3.51
N SER A 242 28.01 12.24 -3.32
CA SER A 242 28.50 11.33 -4.37
C SER A 242 27.44 10.33 -4.88
N CYS A 243 26.47 9.94 -4.04
CA CYS A 243 25.35 9.06 -4.41
C CYS A 243 24.38 9.78 -5.37
N PHE A 244 24.16 11.07 -5.17
CA PHE A 244 23.29 11.90 -6.00
C PHE A 244 23.90 12.31 -7.35
N ILE A 245 25.23 12.26 -7.49
CA ILE A 245 25.94 12.71 -8.71
C ILE A 245 26.02 11.62 -9.79
N SER A 246 25.84 10.34 -9.41
CA SER A 246 26.10 9.22 -10.33
C SER A 246 25.07 9.11 -11.47
N GLY A 247 23.85 9.64 -11.32
CA GLY A 247 22.81 9.62 -12.37
C GLY A 247 22.44 8.23 -12.92
N ALA A 248 23.02 7.15 -12.38
CA ALA A 248 23.03 5.83 -12.99
C ALA A 248 21.92 4.90 -12.46
N LYS A 249 21.22 5.30 -11.40
CA LYS A 249 20.07 4.56 -10.86
C LYS A 249 19.00 5.55 -10.40
N HIS A 250 17.80 5.44 -10.96
CA HIS A 250 16.63 6.19 -10.49
C HIS A 250 16.35 5.82 -9.03
N GLU A 251 16.58 6.76 -8.11
CA GLU A 251 16.32 6.61 -6.68
C GLU A 251 15.25 7.63 -6.27
N ALA A 252 14.24 7.19 -5.52
CA ALA A 252 13.10 8.04 -5.12
C ALA A 252 13.55 9.32 -4.40
N GLY A 253 14.60 9.25 -3.56
CA GLY A 253 15.16 10.42 -2.88
C GLY A 253 15.80 11.43 -3.85
N TYR A 254 16.49 10.96 -4.90
CA TYR A 254 17.07 11.84 -5.90
C TYR A 254 16.01 12.45 -6.83
N ASP A 255 15.01 11.68 -7.21
CA ASP A 255 13.87 12.19 -7.99
C ASP A 255 13.07 13.24 -7.20
N ALA A 256 12.91 13.06 -5.89
CA ALA A 256 12.32 14.07 -5.01
C ALA A 256 13.18 15.35 -4.94
N TYR A 257 14.51 15.22 -4.84
CA TYR A 257 15.43 16.35 -4.90
C TYR A 257 15.31 17.10 -6.24
N MET A 258 15.40 16.41 -7.37
CA MET A 258 15.23 17.01 -8.70
C MET A 258 13.88 17.73 -8.83
N THR A 259 12.82 17.13 -8.29
CA THR A 259 11.47 17.71 -8.29
C THR A 259 11.43 19.02 -7.49
N GLY A 260 12.06 19.05 -6.30
CA GLY A 260 12.20 20.26 -5.50
C GLY A 260 12.99 21.36 -6.21
N CYS A 261 14.09 21.00 -6.87
CA CYS A 261 14.90 21.94 -7.65
C CYS A 261 14.12 22.55 -8.81
N VAL A 262 13.43 21.70 -9.59
CA VAL A 262 12.56 22.15 -10.69
C VAL A 262 11.50 23.10 -10.16
N PHE A 263 10.82 22.75 -9.06
CA PHE A 263 9.80 23.60 -8.46
C PHE A 263 10.35 24.96 -8.01
N ALA A 264 11.50 24.99 -7.33
CA ALA A 264 12.14 26.23 -6.91
C ALA A 264 12.44 27.15 -8.10
N GLN A 265 12.97 26.61 -9.20
CA GLN A 265 13.19 27.39 -10.42
C GLN A 265 11.86 27.87 -11.02
N LEU A 266 10.84 27.02 -11.09
CA LEU A 266 9.51 27.41 -11.59
C LEU A 266 8.89 28.55 -10.79
N CYS A 267 9.08 28.59 -9.47
CA CYS A 267 8.63 29.69 -8.63
C CYS A 267 9.18 31.06 -9.07
N THR A 268 10.43 31.13 -9.55
CA THR A 268 10.98 32.40 -10.08
C THR A 268 10.26 32.87 -11.34
N TYR A 269 9.84 31.94 -12.20
CA TYR A 269 9.06 32.25 -13.40
C TYR A 269 7.61 32.63 -13.08
N LEU A 270 7.09 32.21 -11.92
CA LEU A 270 5.85 32.71 -11.35
C LEU A 270 6.02 34.07 -10.66
N ASP A 271 7.21 34.68 -10.71
CA ASP A 271 7.55 35.92 -10.01
C ASP A 271 7.35 35.79 -8.49
N ILE A 272 7.68 34.61 -7.94
CA ILE A 272 7.80 34.36 -6.51
C ILE A 272 9.28 34.51 -6.15
N LYS A 273 9.59 35.49 -5.31
CA LYS A 273 10.95 35.80 -4.87
C LYS A 273 11.16 35.26 -3.47
N PHE A 274 12.03 34.27 -3.33
CA PHE A 274 12.29 33.63 -2.04
C PHE A 274 12.94 34.58 -1.03
N GLU A 275 13.68 35.59 -1.50
CA GLU A 275 14.31 36.61 -0.65
C GLU A 275 13.31 37.52 0.06
N GLN A 276 12.06 37.55 -0.42
CA GLN A 276 10.98 38.36 0.13
C GLN A 276 10.07 37.55 1.05
N LEU A 277 10.26 36.23 1.14
CA LEU A 277 9.48 35.36 2.01
C LEU A 277 10.16 35.27 3.38
N SER A 278 9.37 35.49 4.43
CA SER A 278 9.81 35.21 5.80
C SER A 278 9.90 33.68 6.02
N PRO A 279 10.76 33.19 6.92
CA PRO A 279 10.80 31.77 7.28
C PRO A 279 9.47 31.23 7.86
N GLN A 280 8.57 32.12 8.30
CA GLN A 280 7.25 31.77 8.82
C GLN A 280 6.16 31.83 7.74
N ASP A 281 6.47 32.34 6.55
CA ASP A 281 5.50 32.47 5.47
C ASP A 281 5.21 31.10 4.86
N ASN A 282 3.94 30.69 4.93
CA ASN A 282 3.51 29.48 4.26
C ASN A 282 3.42 29.73 2.75
N LEU A 283 4.32 29.15 1.96
CA LEU A 283 4.31 29.28 0.50
C LEU A 283 2.96 28.89 -0.13
N ALA A 284 2.18 28.02 0.52
CA ALA A 284 0.84 27.63 0.08
C ALA A 284 -0.20 28.76 0.13
N THR A 285 0.05 29.86 0.86
CA THR A 285 -0.84 31.05 0.88
C THR A 285 -0.54 32.05 -0.21
N ASN A 286 0.52 31.84 -1.00
CA ASN A 286 0.89 32.74 -2.09
C ASN A 286 -0.17 32.73 -3.21
N ASN A 287 -0.78 33.89 -3.48
CA ASN A 287 -1.85 34.04 -4.49
C ASN A 287 -1.48 33.57 -5.90
N LYS A 288 -0.19 33.61 -6.26
CA LYS A 288 0.27 33.15 -7.58
C LYS A 288 0.35 31.63 -7.62
N LEU A 289 0.81 31.01 -6.53
CA LEU A 289 0.91 29.56 -6.43
C LEU A 289 -0.45 28.89 -6.18
N GLN A 290 -1.33 29.50 -5.36
CA GLN A 290 -2.63 28.93 -4.97
C GLN A 290 -3.49 28.46 -6.15
N LYS A 291 -3.38 29.13 -7.30
CA LYS A 291 -4.10 28.77 -8.53
C LYS A 291 -3.68 27.42 -9.13
N HIS A 292 -2.55 26.88 -8.68
CA HIS A 292 -1.94 25.65 -9.17
C HIS A 292 -1.84 24.57 -8.08
N ILE A 293 -2.30 24.86 -6.86
CA ILE A 293 -2.34 23.90 -5.76
C ILE A 293 -3.55 22.98 -5.92
N ASN A 294 -3.40 21.71 -5.57
CA ASN A 294 -4.41 20.66 -5.56
C ASN A 294 -4.93 20.25 -6.94
N PHE A 295 -4.12 20.42 -7.98
CA PHE A 295 -4.42 19.95 -9.33
C PHE A 295 -3.45 18.85 -9.72
N LEU A 296 -3.98 17.65 -9.97
CA LEU A 296 -3.20 16.48 -10.39
C LEU A 296 -3.66 16.00 -11.76
N SER A 297 -2.72 15.74 -12.66
CA SER A 297 -3.01 15.14 -13.97
C SER A 297 -3.12 13.61 -13.82
N PRO A 298 -4.29 12.98 -14.06
CA PRO A 298 -4.44 11.54 -13.91
C PRO A 298 -3.60 10.72 -14.89
N SER A 299 -3.33 11.26 -16.08
CA SER A 299 -2.36 10.66 -16.99
C SER A 299 -1.70 11.70 -17.88
N TRP A 300 -0.67 11.27 -18.61
CA TRP A 300 0.04 12.12 -19.56
C TRP A 300 -0.77 12.52 -20.78
N ASN A 301 -1.91 11.85 -21.04
CA ASN A 301 -2.76 12.05 -22.21
C ASN A 301 -4.25 12.22 -21.89
N SER A 302 -4.65 12.29 -20.62
CA SER A 302 -6.08 12.38 -20.26
C SER A 302 -6.70 13.68 -20.79
N GLY A 303 -5.89 14.74 -20.93
CA GLY A 303 -6.38 16.07 -21.28
C GLY A 303 -7.28 16.67 -20.20
N THR A 304 -7.18 16.12 -19.00
CA THR A 304 -7.95 16.47 -17.83
C THR A 304 -7.03 16.67 -16.63
N VAL A 305 -7.53 17.39 -15.65
CA VAL A 305 -6.91 17.57 -14.35
C VAL A 305 -7.94 17.31 -13.27
N ILE A 306 -7.53 16.63 -12.21
CA ILE A 306 -8.35 16.38 -11.03
C ILE A 306 -8.11 17.53 -10.05
N ASP A 307 -9.17 18.22 -9.68
CA ASP A 307 -9.17 19.19 -8.58
C ASP A 307 -9.42 18.45 -7.27
N LEU A 308 -8.39 18.32 -6.42
CA LEU A 308 -8.50 17.60 -5.15
C LEU A 308 -9.47 18.26 -4.17
N SER A 309 -9.66 19.58 -4.27
CA SER A 309 -10.53 20.33 -3.35
C SER A 309 -12.02 20.10 -3.63
N SER A 310 -12.39 19.94 -4.91
CA SER A 310 -13.78 19.69 -5.32
C SER A 310 -14.07 18.22 -5.67
N GLY A 311 -13.03 17.43 -5.90
CA GLY A 311 -13.11 16.06 -6.40
C GLY A 311 -13.61 15.96 -7.85
N MET A 312 -13.60 17.08 -8.58
CA MET A 312 -14.09 17.16 -9.95
C MET A 312 -12.93 17.09 -10.94
N GLU A 313 -13.17 16.40 -12.05
CA GLU A 313 -12.26 16.38 -13.18
C GLU A 313 -12.61 17.52 -14.15
N ARG A 314 -11.60 18.29 -14.58
CA ARG A 314 -11.76 19.44 -15.48
C ARG A 314 -10.84 19.28 -16.69
N PRO A 315 -11.19 19.84 -17.86
CA PRO A 315 -10.28 19.88 -19.01
C PRO A 315 -9.00 20.66 -18.67
N GLU A 316 -7.85 20.13 -19.07
CA GLU A 316 -6.55 20.80 -18.84
C GLU A 316 -6.41 22.01 -19.79
N PRO A 317 -6.19 23.23 -19.26
CA PRO A 317 -6.02 24.42 -20.08
C PRO A 317 -4.84 24.32 -21.05
N GLY A 318 -5.07 24.56 -22.34
CA GLY A 318 -4.02 24.52 -23.36
C GLY A 318 -3.62 23.12 -23.83
N TYR A 319 -4.32 22.07 -23.39
CA TYR A 319 -4.09 20.71 -23.89
C TYR A 319 -4.60 20.56 -25.33
N MET A 320 -3.68 20.28 -26.26
CA MET A 320 -4.05 19.80 -27.59
C MET A 320 -4.17 18.29 -27.55
N ARG A 321 -5.40 17.80 -27.70
CA ARG A 321 -5.71 16.37 -27.73
C ARG A 321 -4.90 15.69 -28.83
N ARG A 322 -3.95 14.83 -28.45
CA ARG A 322 -3.18 14.01 -29.40
C ARG A 322 -4.08 12.99 -30.09
N TYR A 323 -5.14 12.55 -29.40
CA TYR A 323 -6.14 11.63 -29.89
C TYR A 323 -7.53 12.27 -29.85
N PRO A 324 -8.42 11.94 -30.80
CA PRO A 324 -9.83 12.35 -30.77
C PRO A 324 -10.56 11.84 -29.51
N ALA A 325 -11.78 12.32 -29.27
CA ALA A 325 -12.61 11.76 -28.21
C ALA A 325 -12.83 10.26 -28.42
N SER A 326 -12.60 9.46 -27.38
CA SER A 326 -12.82 8.02 -27.41
C SER A 326 -14.31 7.72 -27.45
N VAL A 327 -14.72 6.94 -28.45
CA VAL A 327 -16.05 6.29 -28.49
C VAL A 327 -15.80 4.83 -28.16
N TYR A 328 -16.06 4.43 -26.92
CA TYR A 328 -15.63 3.13 -26.38
C TYR A 328 -16.20 1.94 -27.17
N ASP A 329 -17.43 2.05 -27.66
CA ASP A 329 -18.07 1.04 -28.50
C ASP A 329 -17.37 0.84 -29.85
N ASN A 330 -16.56 1.81 -30.28
CA ASN A 330 -15.80 1.76 -31.52
C ASN A 330 -14.35 1.30 -31.30
N ILE A 331 -13.99 0.82 -30.11
CA ILE A 331 -12.62 0.44 -29.78
C ILE A 331 -12.47 -1.09 -29.71
N VAL A 332 -11.44 -1.57 -30.42
CA VAL A 332 -10.96 -2.95 -30.33
C VAL A 332 -9.63 -2.97 -29.58
N LEU A 333 -9.54 -3.86 -28.60
CA LEU A 333 -8.29 -4.26 -27.98
C LEU A 333 -7.67 -5.38 -28.83
N ILE A 334 -6.38 -5.25 -29.17
CA ILE A 334 -5.58 -6.30 -29.80
C ILE A 334 -4.33 -6.52 -28.94
N TRP A 335 -4.04 -7.76 -28.58
CA TRP A 335 -2.88 -8.09 -27.74
C TRP A 335 -2.23 -9.42 -28.14
N GLY A 336 -1.03 -9.67 -27.61
CA GLY A 336 -0.24 -10.86 -27.92
C GLY A 336 0.75 -10.67 -29.06
N PHE A 337 1.17 -9.42 -29.36
CA PHE A 337 2.24 -9.19 -30.34
C PHE A 337 3.59 -9.67 -29.80
N MET A 338 4.32 -10.46 -30.59
CA MET A 338 5.66 -10.95 -30.25
C MET A 338 6.74 -9.86 -30.36
N SER A 339 6.45 -8.79 -31.11
CA SER A 339 7.33 -7.64 -31.25
C SER A 339 6.56 -6.32 -31.30
N LYS A 340 7.23 -5.22 -30.99
CA LYS A 340 6.61 -3.89 -30.99
C LYS A 340 6.25 -3.45 -32.41
N VAL A 341 4.97 -3.51 -32.75
CA VAL A 341 4.43 -3.02 -34.02
C VAL A 341 4.16 -1.51 -33.97
N ARG A 342 4.48 -0.78 -35.04
CA ARG A 342 4.24 0.67 -35.07
C ARG A 342 2.75 0.96 -35.28
N PRO A 343 2.13 1.90 -34.53
CA PRO A 343 0.71 2.25 -34.70
C PRO A 343 0.29 2.58 -36.13
N LYS A 344 1.21 3.15 -36.93
CA LYS A 344 0.97 3.46 -38.34
C LYS A 344 0.80 2.19 -39.19
N GLU A 345 1.60 1.15 -38.94
CA GLU A 345 1.52 -0.11 -39.68
C GLU A 345 0.20 -0.82 -39.40
N ILE A 346 -0.23 -0.82 -38.13
CA ILE A 346 -1.55 -1.35 -37.71
C ILE A 346 -2.66 -0.60 -38.44
N LYS A 347 -2.63 0.73 -38.40
CA LYS A 347 -3.62 1.58 -39.07
C LYS A 347 -3.67 1.34 -40.57
N ASP A 348 -2.52 1.32 -41.23
CA ASP A 348 -2.41 1.14 -42.68
C ASP A 348 -2.90 -0.27 -43.09
N CYS A 349 -2.56 -1.28 -42.30
CA CYS A 349 -2.97 -2.66 -42.55
C CYS A 349 -4.49 -2.84 -42.43
N ILE A 350 -5.10 -2.38 -41.32
CA ILE A 350 -6.55 -2.47 -41.13
C ILE A 350 -7.28 -1.64 -42.18
N SER A 351 -6.77 -0.45 -42.53
CA SER A 351 -7.37 0.42 -43.54
C SER A 351 -7.30 -0.15 -44.96
N LYS A 352 -6.32 -1.01 -45.28
CA LYS A 352 -6.28 -1.72 -46.58
C LYS A 352 -7.44 -2.70 -46.74
N VAL A 353 -7.92 -3.25 -45.64
CA VAL A 353 -8.91 -4.33 -45.64
C VAL A 353 -10.32 -3.81 -45.44
N LEU A 354 -10.53 -2.93 -44.46
CA LEU A 354 -11.84 -2.35 -44.13
C LEU A 354 -12.10 -1.00 -44.81
N GLY A 355 -11.19 -0.60 -45.71
CA GLY A 355 -11.29 0.63 -46.49
C GLY A 355 -10.60 1.85 -45.86
N PRO A 356 -10.25 2.84 -46.70
CA PRO A 356 -9.51 4.02 -46.27
C PRO A 356 -10.34 4.85 -45.27
N GLY A 357 -9.74 5.16 -44.12
CA GLY A 357 -10.37 5.96 -43.07
C GLY A 357 -11.32 5.19 -42.13
N SER A 358 -11.31 3.85 -42.19
CA SER A 358 -11.98 2.99 -41.20
C SER A 358 -11.42 3.16 -39.80
N VAL A 359 -10.11 3.35 -39.67
CA VAL A 359 -9.41 3.56 -38.39
C VAL A 359 -9.15 5.04 -38.15
N ILE A 360 -9.64 5.56 -37.03
CA ILE A 360 -9.37 6.92 -36.56
C ILE A 360 -7.97 7.00 -35.97
N SER A 361 -7.70 6.18 -34.95
CA SER A 361 -6.45 6.21 -34.18
C SER A 361 -6.08 4.84 -33.64
N VAL A 362 -4.77 4.64 -33.42
CA VAL A 362 -4.21 3.46 -32.77
C VAL A 362 -3.40 3.94 -31.57
N PHE A 363 -3.70 3.42 -30.39
CA PHE A 363 -3.05 3.74 -29.14
C PHE A 363 -2.32 2.50 -28.62
N SER A 364 -0.99 2.54 -28.58
CA SER A 364 -0.21 1.45 -27.97
C SER A 364 -0.33 1.51 -26.46
N ILE A 365 -0.75 0.39 -25.85
CA ILE A 365 -0.71 0.22 -24.40
C ILE A 365 0.75 -0.03 -23.99
N ASP A 366 1.37 -1.03 -24.61
CA ASP A 366 2.78 -1.39 -24.45
C ASP A 366 3.34 -2.00 -25.76
N SER A 367 4.39 -2.83 -25.68
CA SER A 367 4.93 -3.55 -26.84
C SER A 367 4.09 -4.74 -27.30
N THR A 368 3.16 -5.21 -26.48
CA THR A 368 2.38 -6.45 -26.68
C THR A 368 0.90 -6.19 -26.95
N ALA A 369 0.40 -4.96 -26.74
CA ALA A 369 -1.01 -4.64 -26.89
C ALA A 369 -1.28 -3.22 -27.40
N VAL A 370 -2.38 -3.08 -28.14
CA VAL A 370 -2.87 -1.82 -28.70
C VAL A 370 -4.39 -1.71 -28.60
N LEU A 371 -4.88 -0.47 -28.53
CA LEU A 371 -6.28 -0.10 -28.71
C LEU A 371 -6.45 0.55 -30.08
N VAL A 372 -7.38 0.05 -30.89
CA VAL A 372 -7.70 0.58 -32.22
C VAL A 372 -9.10 1.20 -32.17
N GLN A 373 -9.19 2.50 -32.44
CA GLN A 373 -10.46 3.21 -32.53
C GLN A 373 -10.93 3.32 -33.98
N PHE A 374 -12.09 2.74 -34.25
CA PHE A 374 -12.76 2.77 -35.56
C PHE A 374 -13.69 3.97 -35.70
N LYS A 375 -14.01 4.32 -36.95
CA LYS A 375 -14.94 5.40 -37.27
C LYS A 375 -16.39 5.04 -36.98
N LYS A 376 -16.75 3.76 -37.16
CA LYS A 376 -18.09 3.23 -36.94
C LYS A 376 -18.05 2.02 -36.00
N PRO A 377 -19.12 1.77 -35.23
CA PRO A 377 -19.22 0.58 -34.38
C PRO A 377 -19.34 -0.70 -35.22
N GLU A 378 -19.96 -0.64 -36.40
CA GLU A 378 -20.07 -1.78 -37.34
C GLU A 378 -18.69 -2.37 -37.68
N SER A 379 -17.70 -1.50 -37.93
CA SER A 379 -16.34 -1.89 -38.27
C SER A 379 -15.61 -2.65 -37.17
N VAL A 380 -16.06 -2.54 -35.91
CA VAL A 380 -15.54 -3.35 -34.80
C VAL A 380 -15.96 -4.80 -34.98
N ASN A 381 -17.25 -5.04 -35.25
CA ASN A 381 -17.75 -6.40 -35.44
C ASN A 381 -17.18 -6.99 -36.74
N ASP A 382 -17.15 -6.21 -37.84
CA ASP A 382 -16.55 -6.65 -39.11
C ASP A 382 -15.09 -7.09 -38.93
N PHE A 383 -14.30 -6.35 -38.13
CA PHE A 383 -12.92 -6.70 -37.83
C PHE A 383 -12.80 -8.00 -37.03
N LEU A 384 -13.61 -8.15 -35.98
CA LEU A 384 -13.59 -9.34 -35.11
C LEU A 384 -14.04 -10.59 -35.87
N ASP A 385 -15.09 -10.48 -36.69
CA ASP A 385 -15.59 -11.57 -37.53
C ASP A 385 -14.55 -11.96 -38.57
N LEU A 386 -13.92 -10.98 -39.22
CA LEU A 386 -12.86 -11.24 -40.19
C LEU A 386 -11.65 -11.92 -39.55
N LYS A 387 -11.24 -11.49 -38.35
CA LYS A 387 -10.19 -12.16 -37.59
C LYS A 387 -10.54 -13.62 -37.29
N ALA A 388 -11.76 -13.88 -36.82
CA ALA A 388 -12.22 -15.24 -36.54
C ALA A 388 -12.28 -16.14 -37.79
N VAL A 389 -12.60 -15.57 -38.96
CA VAL A 389 -12.55 -16.30 -40.24
C VAL A 389 -11.12 -16.64 -40.63
N LEU A 390 -10.18 -15.71 -40.46
CA LEU A 390 -8.76 -15.91 -40.79
C LEU A 390 -8.11 -16.98 -39.89
N GLU A 391 -8.52 -17.08 -38.62
CA GLU A 391 -8.02 -18.11 -37.69
C GLU A 391 -8.56 -19.51 -38.00
N ARG A 392 -9.78 -19.64 -38.52
CA ARG A 392 -10.36 -20.95 -38.87
C ARG A 392 -9.86 -21.50 -40.20
N THR A 393 -9.41 -20.63 -41.10
CA THR A 393 -9.10 -21.00 -42.48
C THR A 393 -7.59 -21.17 -42.62
N ASP A 394 -7.06 -22.36 -42.30
CA ASP A 394 -5.62 -22.68 -42.34
C ASP A 394 -5.13 -22.96 -43.78
N SER A 395 -5.33 -21.97 -44.67
CA SER A 395 -5.03 -22.07 -46.09
C SER A 395 -3.90 -21.12 -46.50
N ALA A 396 -3.12 -21.49 -47.52
CA ALA A 396 -2.05 -20.65 -48.08
C ALA A 396 -2.55 -19.29 -48.63
N ILE A 397 -3.86 -19.09 -48.76
CA ILE A 397 -4.49 -17.83 -49.18
C ILE A 397 -4.71 -16.92 -47.95
N SER A 398 -4.99 -17.49 -46.79
CA SER A 398 -5.12 -16.77 -45.52
C SER A 398 -3.78 -16.16 -45.08
N SER A 399 -2.66 -16.81 -45.37
CA SER A 399 -1.31 -16.30 -45.06
C SER A 399 -0.87 -15.12 -45.95
N LEU A 400 -1.56 -14.86 -47.07
CA LEU A 400 -1.32 -13.71 -47.96
C LEU A 400 -2.21 -12.51 -47.61
N HIS A 401 -3.18 -12.68 -46.70
CA HIS A 401 -4.08 -11.60 -46.30
C HIS A 401 -3.31 -10.52 -45.51
N PRO A 402 -3.51 -9.21 -45.78
CA PRO A 402 -2.76 -8.16 -45.09
C PRO A 402 -2.82 -8.25 -43.55
N LEU A 403 -3.99 -8.63 -43.01
CA LEU A 403 -4.18 -8.81 -41.56
C LEU A 403 -3.46 -10.04 -40.99
N SER A 404 -3.19 -11.11 -41.75
CA SER A 404 -2.52 -12.30 -41.17
C SER A 404 -1.05 -12.04 -40.86
N THR A 405 -0.40 -11.17 -41.64
CA THR A 405 0.95 -10.66 -41.31
C THR A 405 0.93 -9.80 -40.05
N LEU A 406 -0.11 -8.96 -39.88
CA LEU A 406 -0.24 -8.10 -38.70
C LEU A 406 -0.58 -8.90 -37.43
N LEU A 407 -1.42 -9.91 -37.56
CA LEU A 407 -1.92 -10.73 -36.45
C LEU A 407 -1.01 -11.93 -36.15
N GLU A 408 0.20 -11.94 -36.72
CA GLU A 408 1.25 -12.95 -36.52
C GLU A 408 0.72 -14.39 -36.66
N GLY A 409 -0.08 -14.65 -37.69
CA GLY A 409 -0.59 -15.99 -37.99
C GLY A 409 -1.57 -16.55 -36.94
N GLY A 410 -2.30 -15.69 -36.21
CA GLY A 410 -3.32 -16.10 -35.24
C GLY A 410 -2.82 -16.19 -33.80
N GLN A 411 -1.58 -15.80 -33.52
CA GLN A 411 -1.04 -15.73 -32.16
C GLN A 411 -1.58 -14.55 -31.35
N THR A 412 -2.11 -13.53 -32.05
CA THR A 412 -2.70 -12.35 -31.41
C THR A 412 -4.18 -12.58 -31.10
N ARG A 413 -4.65 -12.00 -29.99
CA ARG A 413 -6.05 -12.00 -29.59
C ARG A 413 -6.67 -10.62 -29.84
N ALA A 414 -7.98 -10.56 -30.04
CA ALA A 414 -8.69 -9.29 -30.15
C ALA A 414 -10.08 -9.38 -29.50
N ALA A 415 -10.51 -8.28 -28.88
CA ALA A 415 -11.78 -8.19 -28.18
C ALA A 415 -12.30 -6.75 -28.15
N LYS A 416 -13.54 -6.57 -27.71
CA LYS A 416 -14.14 -5.24 -27.50
C LYS A 416 -13.49 -4.53 -26.31
N TYR A 417 -13.69 -3.21 -26.21
CA TYR A 417 -13.13 -2.40 -25.13
C TYR A 417 -13.54 -2.85 -23.72
N ASP A 418 -14.71 -3.47 -23.56
CA ASP A 418 -15.15 -3.97 -22.25
C ASP A 418 -14.14 -4.98 -21.66
N THR A 419 -13.58 -5.86 -22.50
CA THR A 419 -12.54 -6.81 -22.09
C THR A 419 -11.29 -6.11 -21.56
N TYR A 420 -10.90 -4.97 -22.13
CA TYR A 420 -9.81 -4.16 -21.59
C TYR A 420 -10.13 -3.66 -20.17
N ARG A 421 -11.37 -3.19 -19.93
CA ARG A 421 -11.78 -2.75 -18.59
C ARG A 421 -11.76 -3.89 -17.59
N ASP A 422 -12.25 -5.06 -17.98
CA ASP A 422 -12.31 -6.24 -17.11
C ASP A 422 -10.89 -6.69 -16.72
N ILE A 423 -9.96 -6.77 -17.68
CA ILE A 423 -8.55 -7.09 -17.43
C ILE A 423 -7.90 -6.07 -16.49
N CYS A 424 -8.13 -4.77 -16.72
CA CYS A 424 -7.60 -3.71 -15.87
C CYS A 424 -8.24 -3.64 -14.48
N SER A 425 -9.43 -4.21 -14.30
CA SER A 425 -10.12 -4.26 -13.01
C SER A 425 -9.74 -5.47 -12.17
N SER A 426 -9.01 -6.43 -12.74
CA SER A 426 -8.55 -7.61 -12.00
C SER A 426 -7.44 -7.27 -10.99
N SER A 427 -7.25 -8.12 -10.00
CA SER A 427 -6.14 -8.03 -9.04
C SER A 427 -4.79 -8.48 -9.61
N GLU A 428 -4.77 -9.07 -10.81
CA GLU A 428 -3.54 -9.54 -11.45
C GLU A 428 -2.69 -8.37 -11.92
N SER A 429 -1.39 -8.42 -11.62
CA SER A 429 -0.43 -7.40 -12.02
C SER A 429 0.76 -8.07 -12.70
N LYS A 430 0.87 -7.90 -14.03
CA LYS A 430 2.03 -8.35 -14.81
C LYS A 430 2.72 -7.14 -15.46
N TYR A 431 3.93 -7.34 -15.95
CA TYR A 431 4.72 -6.27 -16.55
C TYR A 431 4.22 -5.90 -17.96
N LEU A 432 3.86 -6.91 -18.75
CA LEU A 432 3.26 -6.73 -20.09
C LEU A 432 1.76 -6.99 -20.03
N PHE A 433 1.00 -6.26 -20.84
CA PHE A 433 -0.44 -6.37 -20.91
C PHE A 433 -0.88 -7.74 -21.42
N ALA A 434 -0.17 -8.34 -22.38
CA ALA A 434 -0.50 -9.67 -22.88
C ALA A 434 -0.43 -10.73 -21.76
N ASP A 435 0.65 -10.72 -20.97
CA ASP A 435 0.81 -11.63 -19.82
C ASP A 435 -0.29 -11.43 -18.78
N GLN A 436 -0.70 -10.18 -18.54
CA GLN A 436 -1.80 -9.86 -17.64
C GLN A 436 -3.13 -10.41 -18.16
N ALA A 437 -3.42 -10.17 -19.44
CA ALA A 437 -4.62 -10.69 -20.09
C ALA A 437 -4.68 -12.22 -20.02
N GLU A 438 -3.56 -12.90 -20.25
CA GLU A 438 -3.48 -14.37 -20.14
C GLU A 438 -3.72 -14.85 -18.71
N ALA A 439 -3.13 -14.20 -17.71
CA ALA A 439 -3.33 -14.55 -16.30
C ALA A 439 -4.81 -14.42 -15.87
N VAL A 440 -5.48 -13.36 -16.31
CA VAL A 440 -6.91 -13.11 -16.03
C VAL A 440 -7.81 -14.10 -16.76
N CYS A 441 -7.50 -14.41 -18.02
CA CYS A 441 -8.25 -15.42 -18.78
C CYS A 441 -8.10 -16.81 -18.14
N ALA A 442 -6.89 -17.21 -17.75
CA ALA A 442 -6.66 -18.52 -17.12
C ALA A 442 -7.36 -18.67 -15.76
N THR A 443 -7.42 -17.61 -14.95
CA THR A 443 -8.18 -17.63 -13.69
C THR A 443 -9.68 -17.73 -13.91
N SER A 444 -10.20 -17.08 -14.96
CA SER A 444 -11.62 -17.17 -15.32
C SER A 444 -11.99 -18.56 -15.83
N GLU A 445 -11.11 -19.22 -16.59
CA GLU A 445 -11.29 -20.60 -17.05
C GLU A 445 -11.24 -21.60 -15.89
N ASN A 446 -10.30 -21.43 -14.95
CA ASN A 446 -10.23 -22.28 -13.75
C ASN A 446 -11.45 -22.11 -12.83
N GLN A 447 -11.97 -20.90 -12.67
CA GLN A 447 -13.21 -20.66 -11.91
C GLN A 447 -14.42 -21.30 -12.59
N LEU A 448 -14.48 -21.32 -13.93
CA LEU A 448 -15.54 -22.03 -14.65
C LEU A 448 -15.40 -23.55 -14.47
N GLN A 449 -14.17 -24.08 -14.38
CA GLN A 449 -13.91 -25.50 -14.20
C GLN A 449 -14.21 -25.99 -12.77
N GLU A 450 -13.83 -25.21 -11.74
CA GLU A 450 -14.24 -25.47 -10.35
C GLU A 450 -15.77 -25.41 -10.17
N ASN A 451 -16.45 -24.46 -10.83
CA ASN A 451 -17.91 -24.39 -10.80
C ASN A 451 -18.60 -25.55 -11.55
N VAL A 452 -17.93 -26.20 -12.51
CA VAL A 452 -18.45 -27.40 -13.18
C VAL A 452 -18.25 -28.64 -12.29
N ASP A 453 -17.13 -28.72 -11.57
CA ASP A 453 -16.86 -29.80 -10.62
C ASP A 453 -17.76 -29.74 -9.37
N ASP A 454 -18.05 -28.54 -8.84
CA ASP A 454 -19.00 -28.38 -7.71
C ASP A 454 -20.46 -28.66 -8.12
N ASN A 455 -20.83 -28.43 -9.39
CA ASN A 455 -22.14 -28.80 -9.93
C ASN A 455 -22.27 -30.31 -10.24
N LEU A 456 -21.15 -31.03 -10.36
CA LEU A 456 -21.13 -32.50 -10.51
C LEU A 456 -21.18 -33.22 -9.15
N ILE A 457 -20.76 -32.57 -8.06
CA ILE A 457 -20.77 -33.15 -6.70
C ILE A 457 -22.09 -32.88 -5.95
N SER A 458 -22.89 -31.89 -6.36
CA SER A 458 -24.16 -31.54 -5.70
C SER A 458 -25.44 -32.16 -6.31
N GLY A 459 -25.30 -33.04 -7.32
CA GLY A 459 -26.40 -33.65 -8.07
C GLY A 459 -27.12 -34.86 -7.44
N VAL A 460 -27.02 -35.08 -6.13
CA VAL A 460 -27.77 -36.13 -5.42
C VAL A 460 -28.37 -35.56 -4.13
N HIS A 461 -29.50 -34.84 -4.26
CA HIS A 461 -30.68 -35.02 -3.40
C HIS A 461 -31.83 -34.18 -3.94
N GLN A 462 -32.90 -34.89 -4.30
CA GLN A 462 -34.11 -34.37 -4.93
C GLN A 462 -35.06 -33.79 -3.87
N SER A 463 -35.51 -32.56 -4.11
CA SER A 463 -36.88 -32.03 -3.96
C SER A 463 -37.59 -31.96 -2.59
N ILE A 464 -38.29 -30.82 -2.39
CA ILE A 464 -39.64 -30.62 -1.82
C ILE A 464 -39.73 -29.55 -0.69
N LEU A 465 -40.68 -28.62 -0.89
CA LEU A 465 -41.39 -27.68 0.02
C LEU A 465 -40.92 -26.21 0.15
N ASP A 466 -41.64 -25.36 -0.59
CA ASP A 466 -42.45 -24.19 -0.16
C ASP A 466 -41.94 -23.19 0.90
N GLY A 467 -41.85 -21.94 0.44
CA GLY A 467 -42.44 -20.71 1.00
C GLY A 467 -42.44 -20.48 2.51
N THR A 468 -41.83 -19.37 2.95
CA THR A 468 -42.50 -18.28 3.70
C THR A 468 -41.52 -17.11 3.89
N VAL A 469 -41.98 -15.92 3.49
CA VAL A 469 -41.38 -14.62 3.82
C VAL A 469 -41.57 -14.34 5.31
N LEU A 470 -40.49 -14.02 6.04
CA LEU A 470 -40.61 -13.16 7.22
C LEU A 470 -39.33 -12.36 7.48
N ALA A 471 -39.51 -11.05 7.49
CA ALA A 471 -38.52 -10.05 7.87
C ALA A 471 -38.21 -10.11 9.37
N SER A 472 -36.97 -9.83 9.73
CA SER A 472 -36.66 -9.24 11.03
C SER A 472 -35.46 -8.31 10.94
N VAL A 473 -35.78 -7.02 10.93
CA VAL A 473 -34.93 -5.93 11.40
C VAL A 473 -34.47 -6.25 12.82
N ASN A 474 -33.19 -6.00 13.14
CA ASN A 474 -32.83 -5.57 14.48
C ASN A 474 -31.72 -4.52 14.44
N LYS A 475 -32.09 -3.36 14.98
CA LYS A 475 -31.23 -2.24 15.37
C LYS A 475 -30.27 -2.71 16.48
N GLY A 476 -29.01 -2.32 16.37
CA GLY A 476 -28.02 -2.40 17.44
C GLY A 476 -27.63 -0.98 17.86
N ASP A 477 -27.87 -0.68 19.12
CA ASP A 477 -27.88 0.63 19.76
C ASP A 477 -26.52 1.33 19.78
N GLY A 478 -26.55 2.66 19.58
CA GLY A 478 -25.39 3.53 19.63
C GLY A 478 -25.21 4.09 21.03
N THR A 479 -24.26 3.55 21.79
CA THR A 479 -23.89 4.10 23.09
C THR A 479 -22.74 5.10 22.94
N LYS A 480 -23.05 6.36 23.27
CA LYS A 480 -22.12 7.49 23.40
C LYS A 480 -20.91 7.12 24.26
N SER A 481 -19.71 7.28 23.70
CA SER A 481 -18.47 7.40 24.48
C SER A 481 -17.97 8.83 24.36
N GLY A 482 -17.93 9.53 25.49
CA GLY A 482 -17.49 10.91 25.60
C GLY A 482 -16.01 11.04 25.27
N SER A 483 -15.72 12.02 24.40
CA SER A 483 -14.39 12.61 24.22
C SER A 483 -13.86 13.07 25.58
N LYS A 484 -12.81 12.41 26.07
CA LYS A 484 -11.82 13.03 26.92
C LYS A 484 -10.64 13.39 26.03
N ASN A 485 -10.36 14.68 25.95
CA ASN A 485 -9.14 15.24 25.38
C ASN A 485 -7.94 14.66 26.14
N GLU A 486 -7.22 13.72 25.54
CA GLU A 486 -5.81 13.49 25.86
C GLU A 486 -5.01 14.27 24.82
N GLY A 487 -4.14 15.16 25.29
CA GLY A 487 -3.43 16.12 24.46
C GLY A 487 -2.52 15.46 23.43
N ASP A 488 -2.44 16.09 22.26
CA ASP A 488 -1.41 15.83 21.26
C ASP A 488 -0.03 15.85 21.94
N ALA A 489 0.53 14.67 22.15
CA ALA A 489 1.96 14.55 22.43
C ALA A 489 2.66 14.77 21.09
N ASP A 490 3.33 15.92 20.94
CA ASP A 490 4.15 16.24 19.77
C ASP A 490 5.10 15.08 19.44
N ILE A 491 4.81 14.37 18.36
CA ILE A 491 5.66 13.30 17.84
C ILE A 491 6.86 13.99 17.19
N THR A 492 7.97 14.07 17.94
CA THR A 492 9.21 14.66 17.43
C THR A 492 9.86 13.76 16.38
N CYS A 493 10.67 14.33 15.48
CA CYS A 493 11.46 13.58 14.49
C CYS A 493 12.31 12.47 15.13
N GLN A 494 12.78 12.67 16.37
CA GLN A 494 13.53 11.67 17.12
C GLN A 494 12.67 10.44 17.44
N HIS A 495 11.41 10.63 17.86
CA HIS A 495 10.49 9.51 18.11
C HIS A 495 10.24 8.67 16.84
N ILE A 496 10.22 9.31 15.67
CA ILE A 496 10.05 8.62 14.38
C ILE A 496 11.31 7.83 14.02
N LEU A 497 12.49 8.42 14.17
CA LEU A 497 13.76 7.75 13.92
C LEU A 497 13.95 6.55 14.86
N ASP A 498 13.62 6.70 16.14
CA ASP A 498 13.68 5.62 17.13
C ASP A 498 12.69 4.50 16.78
N ALA A 499 11.46 4.81 16.36
CA ALA A 499 10.49 3.82 15.90
C ALA A 499 10.98 3.05 14.65
N LEU A 500 11.58 3.74 13.67
CA LEU A 500 12.14 3.13 12.46
C LEU A 500 13.36 2.24 12.77
N HIS A 501 14.24 2.67 13.68
CA HIS A 501 15.38 1.90 14.13
C HIS A 501 14.96 0.64 14.91
N ASN A 502 13.98 0.75 15.79
CA ASN A 502 13.42 -0.37 16.54
C ASN A 502 12.75 -1.41 15.61
N GLY A 503 12.03 -0.95 14.58
CA GLY A 503 11.47 -1.83 13.54
C GLY A 503 12.54 -2.61 12.75
N ARG A 504 13.69 -1.99 12.48
CA ARG A 504 14.84 -2.67 11.83
C ARG A 504 15.45 -3.77 12.70
N ALA A 505 15.57 -3.53 14.01
CA ALA A 505 16.10 -4.51 14.96
C ALA A 505 15.20 -5.77 15.06
N LEU A 506 13.87 -5.58 15.00
CA LEU A 506 12.89 -6.67 15.00
C LEU A 506 12.92 -7.49 13.69
N ASN A 507 13.06 -6.84 12.53
CA ASN A 507 13.15 -7.54 11.24
C ASN A 507 14.50 -8.22 10.99
N GLY A 508 15.61 -7.66 11.49
CA GLY A 508 16.93 -8.28 11.40
C GLY A 508 17.03 -9.62 12.15
N ARG A 509 16.19 -9.85 13.16
CA ARG A 509 16.10 -11.12 13.90
C ARG A 509 15.21 -12.17 13.24
N ARG A 510 14.25 -11.77 12.38
CA ARG A 510 13.40 -12.70 11.62
C ARG A 510 14.06 -13.30 10.37
N MET A 511 15.20 -12.75 9.92
CA MET A 511 15.93 -13.24 8.74
C MET A 511 17.07 -14.22 9.05
N ARG A 512 17.17 -14.68 10.30
CA ARG A 512 18.04 -15.81 10.70
C ARG A 512 17.18 -16.91 11.31
N SER A 513 16.48 -17.66 10.47
CA SER A 513 15.98 -19.01 10.75
C SER A 513 15.91 -19.80 9.45
#